data_AF-A0A661DEM0-F1
#
_entry.id   AF-A0A661DEM0-F1
#
_cell.length_a   1.000
_cell.length_b   1.000
_cell.length_c   1.000
_cell.angle_alpha   90.00
_cell.angle_beta   90.00
_cell.angle_gamma   90.00
#
_symmetry.space_group_name_H-M   'P 1'
#
loop_
_entity.id
_entity.type
_entity.pdbx_description
1 polymer ?
#
loop_
_entity_poly.entity_id
_entity_poly.type
_entity_poly.pdbx_seq_one_letter_code
_entity_poly.pdbx_strand_id
1 'polypeptide(L)' 'MKRTENVVLLKVIGSCELLAALAMVYFFYDTVPALIGAVILLGLAINSFYQAHMCYQRQYAPKKDEQQE' A
#
# COMPACT_ATOMS: atom_id res chain seq x y z
N MET A 1 -11.48 13.09 -10.52
CA MET A 1 -12.02 12.72 -9.19
C MET A 1 -11.87 11.23 -8.87
N LYS A 2 -12.19 10.26 -9.75
CA LYS A 2 -12.05 8.80 -9.46
C LYS A 2 -10.64 8.29 -9.07
N ARG A 3 -9.58 9.03 -9.39
CA ARG A 3 -8.18 8.58 -9.23
C ARG A 3 -7.64 8.77 -7.80
N THR A 4 -8.04 9.84 -7.12
CA THR A 4 -7.64 10.10 -5.72
C THR A 4 -8.31 9.12 -4.76
N GLU A 5 -9.56 8.77 -5.03
CA GLU A 5 -10.31 7.77 -4.26
C GLU A 5 -9.61 6.39 -4.31
N ASN A 6 -9.11 6.00 -5.48
CA ASN A 6 -8.37 4.75 -5.64
C ASN A 6 -7.05 4.75 -4.85
N VAL A 7 -6.33 5.88 -4.81
CA VAL A 7 -5.10 6.04 -4.01
C VAL A 7 -5.38 5.91 -2.52
N VAL A 8 -6.47 6.53 -2.05
CA VAL A 8 -6.90 6.43 -0.65
C VAL A 8 -7.32 4.99 -0.33
N LEU A 9 -8.08 4.34 -1.21
CA LEU A 9 -8.51 2.95 -1.03
C LEU A 9 -7.31 1.99 -0.92
N LEU A 10 -6.35 2.09 -1.84
CA LEU A 10 -5.10 1.31 -1.81
C LEU A 10 -4.31 1.55 -0.52
N LYS A 11 -4.27 2.80 -0.03
CA LYS A 11 -3.57 3.15 1.20
C LYS A 11 -4.27 2.58 2.44
N VAL A 12 -5.60 2.56 2.46
CA VAL A 12 -6.40 1.97 3.55
C VAL A 12 -6.22 0.45 3.58
N ILE A 13 -6.33 -0.22 2.43
CA ILE A 13 -6.14 -1.68 2.33
C ILE A 13 -4.73 -2.06 2.80
N GLY A 14 -3.69 -1.39 2.28
CA GLY A 14 -2.31 -1.64 2.71
C GLY A 14 -2.09 -1.37 4.21
N SER A 15 -2.79 -0.41 4.81
CA SER A 15 -2.74 -0.16 6.25
C SER A 15 -3.39 -1.29 7.06
N CYS A 16 -4.54 -1.81 6.61
CA CYS A 16 -5.20 -2.96 7.22
C CYS A 16 -4.35 -4.24 7.12
N GLU A 17 -3.75 -4.49 5.95
CA GLU A 17 -2.83 -5.63 5.73
C GLU A 17 -1.60 -5.53 6.64
N LEU A 18 -1.03 -4.33 6.79
CA LEU A 18 0.11 -4.11 7.68
C LEU A 18 -0.25 -4.33 9.15
N LEU A 19 -1.41 -3.83 9.60
CA LEU A 19 -1.90 -4.07 10.95
C LEU A 19 -2.15 -5.56 11.21
N ALA A 20 -2.73 -6.27 10.25
CA ALA A 20 -2.93 -7.71 10.34
C ALA A 20 -1.60 -8.47 10.39
N ALA A 21 -0.61 -8.09 9.58
CA ALA A 21 0.73 -8.66 9.62
C ALA A 21 1.40 -8.44 10.99
N LEU A 22 1.34 -7.21 11.52
CA LEU A 22 1.88 -6.89 12.84
C LEU A 22 1.16 -7.65 13.96
N ALA A 23 -0.16 -7.80 13.88
CA ALA A 23 -0.93 -8.60 14.83
C ALA A 23 -0.55 -10.08 14.76
N MET A 24 -0.37 -10.65 13.56
CA MET A 24 0.09 -12.03 13.37
C MET A 24 1.48 -12.24 13.98
N VAL A 25 2.40 -11.29 13.78
CA VAL A 25 3.72 -11.34 14.43
C VAL A 25 3.57 -11.23 15.95
N TYR A 26 2.79 -10.29 16.48
CA TYR A 26 2.72 -10.05 17.93
C TYR A 26 2.04 -11.18 18.70
N PHE A 27 0.90 -11.68 18.22
CA PHE A 27 0.10 -12.69 18.92
C PHE A 27 0.51 -14.13 18.62
N PHE A 28 1.12 -14.39 17.45
CA PHE A 28 1.38 -15.75 16.96
C PHE A 28 2.84 -15.99 16.56
N TYR A 29 3.80 -15.25 17.14
CA TYR A 29 5.23 -15.36 16.79
C TYR A 29 5.82 -16.78 16.94
N ASP A 30 5.29 -17.58 17.87
CA ASP A 30 5.77 -18.95 18.10
C ASP A 30 5.34 -19.94 17.00
N THR A 31 4.41 -19.53 16.12
CA THR A 31 3.89 -20.40 15.06
C THR A 31 4.49 -20.03 13.71
N VAL A 32 5.32 -20.93 13.17
CA VAL A 32 5.95 -20.76 11.85
C VAL A 32 4.94 -20.40 10.73
N PRO A 33 3.73 -21.02 10.66
CA PRO A 33 2.74 -20.65 9.65
C PRO A 33 2.25 -19.19 9.77
N ALA A 34 2.08 -18.67 10.99
CA ALA A 34 1.65 -17.28 11.18
C ALA A 34 2.75 -16.29 10.80
N LEU A 35 4.02 -16.63 11.04
CA LEU A 35 5.15 -15.83 10.58
C LEU A 35 5.23 -15.78 9.04
N ILE A 36 5.03 -16.91 8.36
CA ILE A 36 4.96 -16.96 6.90
C ILE A 36 3.81 -16.09 6.39
N GLY A 37 2.63 -16.23 6.98
CA GLY A 37 1.46 -15.40 6.64
C GLY A 37 1.71 -13.91 6.86
N ALA A 38 2.38 -13.55 7.97
CA ALA A 38 2.73 -12.18 8.26
C ALA A 38 3.72 -11.59 7.24
N VAL A 39 4.72 -12.35 6.82
CA VAL A 39 5.67 -11.91 5.79
C VAL A 39 4.97 -11.69 4.45
N ILE A 40 4.05 -12.58 4.07
CA ILE A 40 3.24 -12.43 2.84
C ILE A 40 2.37 -11.17 2.92
N LEU A 41 1.63 -10.99 4.02
CA LEU A 41 0.80 -9.80 4.24
C LEU A 41 1.62 -8.50 4.23
N LEU A 42 2.83 -8.53 4.80
CA LEU A 42 3.72 -7.40 4.80
C LEU A 42 4.22 -7.07 3.38
N GLY A 43 4.50 -8.08 2.56
CA GLY A 43 4.81 -7.91 1.14
C GLY A 43 3.65 -7.32 0.34
N LEU A 44 2.41 -7.78 0.59
CA LEU A 44 1.20 -7.24 -0.05
C LEU A 44 0.94 -5.78 0.37
N ALA A 45 1.09 -5.48 1.67
CA ALA A 45 0.96 -4.13 2.20
C ALA A 45 1.94 -3.17 1.51
N ILE A 46 3.23 -3.54 1.42
CA ILE A 46 4.26 -2.74 0.72
C ILE A 46 3.87 -2.51 -0.74
N ASN A 47 3.37 -3.54 -1.43
CA ASN A 47 2.94 -3.41 -2.82
C ASN A 47 1.73 -2.45 -2.99
N SER A 48 0.75 -2.51 -2.09
CA SER A 48 -0.39 -1.57 -2.05
C SER A 48 0.09 -0.13 -1.81
N PHE A 49 1.00 0.09 -0.86
CA PHE A 49 1.56 1.41 -0.59
C PHE A 49 2.41 1.96 -1.74
N TYR A 50 3.21 1.11 -2.39
CA TYR A 50 4.01 1.51 -3.54
C TYR A 50 3.14 1.94 -4.72
N GLN A 51 2.08 1.20 -5.03
CA GLN A 51 1.11 1.57 -6.06
C GLN A 51 0.38 2.87 -5.72
N ALA A 52 -0.02 3.06 -4.47
CA ALA A 52 -0.60 4.31 -4.00
C ALA A 52 0.38 5.48 -4.17
N HIS A 53 1.66 5.29 -3.82
CA HIS A 53 2.69 6.32 -3.95
C HIS A 53 2.97 6.69 -5.41
N MET A 54 3.12 5.71 -6.29
CA MET A 54 3.30 5.95 -7.73
C MET A 54 2.08 6.62 -8.37
N CYS A 55 0.87 6.21 -7.99
CA CYS A 55 -0.36 6.88 -8.44
C CYS A 55 -0.42 8.33 -7.93
N TYR A 56 -0.04 8.57 -6.67
CA TYR A 56 0.05 9.91 -6.10
C TYR A 56 1.07 10.76 -6.85
N GLN A 57 2.31 10.29 -7.05
CA GLN A 57 3.32 11.03 -7.81
C GLN A 57 2.84 11.35 -9.23
N ARG A 58 2.20 10.41 -9.94
CA ARG A 58 1.65 10.68 -11.29
C ARG A 58 0.48 11.66 -11.31
N GLN A 59 -0.25 11.81 -10.19
CA GLN A 59 -1.33 12.79 -10.06
C GLN A 59 -0.82 14.20 -9.78
N TYR A 60 0.29 14.31 -9.03
CA TYR A 60 0.88 15.58 -8.60
C TYR A 60 2.16 15.97 -9.36
N ALA A 61 2.64 15.12 -10.27
CA ALA A 61 3.71 15.48 -11.19
C ALA A 61 3.23 16.68 -12.03
N PRO A 62 4.01 17.76 -12.13
CA PRO A 62 3.63 18.91 -12.94
C PRO A 62 3.36 18.40 -14.36
N LYS A 63 2.16 18.68 -14.88
CA LYS A 63 1.85 18.41 -16.27
C LYS A 63 2.89 19.18 -17.10
N LYS A 64 3.73 18.47 -17.85
CA LYS A 64 4.53 19.08 -18.92
C LYS A 64 3.60 19.41 -20.09
N ASP A 65 2.56 20.21 -19.88
CA ASP A 65 1.60 20.59 -20.92
C ASP A 65 0.97 21.96 -20.59
N GLU A 66 1.80 23.00 -20.47
CA GLU A 66 1.33 24.40 -20.57
C GLU A 66 2.27 25.32 -21.38
N GLN A 67 3.23 24.78 -22.14
CA GLN A 67 4.00 25.59 -23.11
C GLN A 67 4.33 24.77 -24.35
N GLN A 68 3.48 24.86 -25.36
CA GLN A 68 3.81 25.00 -26.79
C GLN A 68 2.52 24.83 -27.61
N GLU A 69 1.71 25.89 -27.64
CA GLU A 69 0.90 26.26 -28.82
C GLU A 69 1.70 27.26 -29.65
#